data_AF-A0A4U7F0Q1-F1
#
_entry.id   AF-A0A4U7F0Q1-F1
#
_cell.length_a   1.000
_cell.length_b   1.000
_cell.length_c   1.000
_cell.angle_alpha   90.00
_cell.angle_beta   90.00
_cell.angle_gamma   90.00
#
_symmetry.space_group_name_H-M   'P 1'
#
loop_
_entity.id
_entity.type
_entity.pdbx_description
1 polymer ?
#
loop_
_entity_poly.entity_id
_entity_poly.type
_entity_poly.pdbx_seq_one_letter_code
_entity_poly.pdbx_strand_id
1 'polypeptide(L)' 'MSETAYAPVSQHLSDVEAAREEGRRKMDWALQHMPILNALREEFEETQPLAGETIAMAMHVEAKTANLVELLADGGAEV' A
#
# COMPACT_ATOMS: atom_id res chain seq x y z
N MET A 1 23.26 8.38 9.75
CA MET A 1 22.13 8.17 8.82
C MET A 1 22.26 9.23 7.74
N SER A 2 22.12 8.87 6.46
CA SER A 2 22.22 9.86 5.36
C SER A 2 21.20 10.98 5.62
N GLU A 3 21.66 12.22 5.66
CA GLU A 3 20.80 13.41 5.80
C GLU A 3 20.02 13.72 4.51
N THR A 4 20.34 13.01 3.41
CA THR A 4 19.65 13.15 2.13
C THR A 4 18.53 12.12 2.02
N ALA A 5 17.29 12.61 2.09
CA ALA A 5 16.12 11.81 1.74
C ALA A 5 16.16 11.44 0.25
N TYR A 6 15.89 10.18 -0.08
CA TYR A 6 15.75 9.76 -1.47
C TYR A 6 14.50 10.41 -2.08
N ALA A 7 14.60 10.93 -3.30
CA ALA A 7 13.47 11.55 -3.97
C ALA A 7 12.33 10.51 -4.16
N PRO A 8 11.08 10.82 -3.77
CA PRO A 8 9.97 9.88 -3.87
C PRO A 8 9.75 9.46 -5.32
N VAL A 9 9.21 8.24 -5.52
CA VAL A 9 9.06 7.63 -6.85
C VAL A 9 8.30 8.53 -7.84
N SER A 10 7.37 9.34 -7.34
CA SER A 10 6.57 10.29 -8.12
C SER A 10 7.39 11.37 -8.82
N GLN A 11 8.55 11.76 -8.27
CA GLN A 11 9.43 12.75 -8.90
C GLN A 11 10.23 12.18 -10.08
N HIS A 12 10.25 10.85 -10.24
CA HIS A 12 10.92 10.17 -11.35
C HIS A 12 9.96 9.82 -12.49
N LEU A 13 8.68 10.19 -12.38
CA LEU A 13 7.64 9.93 -13.39
C LEU A 13 7.28 11.23 -14.11
N SER A 14 7.11 11.14 -15.43
CA SER A 14 6.67 12.27 -16.25
C SER A 14 5.18 12.57 -16.13
N ASP A 15 4.37 11.56 -15.79
CA ASP A 15 2.92 11.67 -15.59
C ASP A 15 2.50 10.76 -14.42
N VAL A 16 2.29 11.38 -13.25
CA VAL A 16 1.95 10.66 -12.02
C VAL A 16 0.49 10.22 -12.01
N GLU A 17 -0.41 11.00 -12.59
CA GLU A 17 -1.85 10.72 -12.53
C GLU A 17 -2.21 9.54 -13.42
N ALA A 18 -1.65 9.47 -14.63
CA ALA A 18 -1.82 8.30 -15.49
C ALA A 18 -1.25 7.01 -14.85
N ALA A 19 -0.10 7.11 -14.17
CA ALA A 19 0.51 5.99 -13.46
C ALA A 19 -0.35 5.51 -12.27
N ARG A 20 -0.98 6.44 -11.55
CA ARG A 20 -1.92 6.13 -10.46
C ARG A 20 -3.16 5.43 -10.98
N GLU A 21 -3.78 5.94 -12.03
CA GLU A 21 -4.98 5.31 -12.62
C GLU A 21 -4.69 3.86 -13.03
N GLU A 22 -3.60 3.64 -13.77
CA GLU A 22 -3.19 2.30 -14.18
C GLU A 22 -2.80 1.40 -12.99
N GLY A 23 -2.16 1.98 -11.97
CA GLY A 23 -1.84 1.30 -10.72
C GLY A 23 -3.10 0.79 -10.01
N ARG A 24 -4.13 1.64 -9.86
CA ARG A 24 -5.42 1.28 -9.27
C ARG A 24 -6.09 0.15 -10.04
N ARG A 25 -6.11 0.21 -11.38
CA ARG A 25 -6.66 -0.87 -12.22
C ARG A 25 -5.98 -2.22 -11.95
N LYS A 26 -4.66 -2.24 -11.80
CA LYS A 26 -3.89 -3.46 -11.48
C LYS A 26 -4.15 -3.95 -10.06
N MET A 27 -4.24 -3.03 -9.09
CA MET A 27 -4.57 -3.32 -7.70
C MET A 27 -5.96 -3.95 -7.58
N ASP A 28 -6.98 -3.33 -8.18
CA ASP A 28 -8.36 -3.80 -8.18
C ASP A 28 -8.51 -5.18 -8.84
N TRP A 29 -7.77 -5.43 -9.93
CA TRP A 29 -7.73 -6.76 -10.56
C TRP A 29 -7.09 -7.80 -9.64
N ALA A 30 -5.96 -7.47 -9.01
CA ALA A 30 -5.30 -8.39 -8.08
C ALA A 30 -6.17 -8.68 -6.84
N LEU A 31 -6.88 -7.67 -6.32
CA LEU A 31 -7.70 -7.78 -5.11
C LEU A 31 -8.85 -8.79 -5.27
N GLN A 32 -9.38 -8.94 -6.49
CA GLN A 32 -10.39 -9.97 -6.82
C GLN A 32 -9.89 -11.41 -6.54
N HIS A 33 -8.57 -11.61 -6.48
CA HIS A 33 -7.94 -12.90 -6.21
C HIS A 33 -7.25 -12.98 -4.85
N MET A 34 -7.50 -12.02 -3.94
CA MET A 34 -6.89 -11.94 -2.60
C MET A 34 -7.96 -12.03 -1.50
N PRO A 35 -8.67 -13.18 -1.35
CA PRO A 35 -9.83 -13.28 -0.48
C PRO A 35 -9.53 -13.03 1.00
N ILE A 36 -8.30 -13.32 1.44
CA ILE A 36 -7.89 -13.09 2.83
C ILE A 36 -7.83 -11.59 3.14
N LEU A 37 -7.29 -10.76 2.26
CA LEU A 37 -7.25 -9.31 2.51
C LEU A 37 -8.66 -8.71 2.52
N ASN A 38 -9.55 -9.20 1.65
CA ASN A 38 -10.95 -8.77 1.64
C ASN A 38 -11.68 -9.14 2.93
N ALA A 39 -11.43 -10.35 3.46
CA ALA A 39 -12.05 -10.80 4.71
C ALA A 39 -11.57 -10.03 5.95
N LEU A 40 -10.34 -9.51 5.94
CA LEU A 40 -9.76 -8.77 7.06
C LEU A 40 -10.09 -7.27 7.05
N ARG A 41 -10.46 -6.71 5.90
CA ARG A 41 -10.55 -5.26 5.68
C ARG A 41 -11.52 -4.55 6.63
N GLU A 42 -12.75 -5.07 6.75
CA GLU A 42 -13.77 -4.49 7.64
C GLU A 42 -13.29 -4.47 9.10
N GLU A 43 -12.74 -5.58 9.58
CA GLU A 43 -12.18 -5.67 10.94
C GLU A 43 -11.00 -4.72 11.15
N PHE A 44 -10.10 -4.60 10.16
CA PHE A 44 -8.91 -3.75 10.26
C PHE A 44 -9.29 -2.26 10.25
N GLU A 45 -10.23 -1.84 9.41
CA GLU A 45 -10.75 -0.48 9.37
C GLU A 45 -11.45 -0.10 10.68
N GLU A 46 -12.23 -1.03 11.27
CA GLU A 46 -12.96 -0.79 12.52
C GLU A 46 -12.07 -0.79 13.76
N THR A 47 -11.19 -1.78 13.87
CA THR A 47 -10.42 -2.04 15.10
C THR A 47 -9.05 -1.38 15.11
N GLN A 48 -8.54 -0.99 13.94
CA GLN A 48 -7.22 -0.43 13.71
C GLN A 48 -6.13 -1.12 14.56
N PRO A 49 -5.92 -2.44 14.38
CA PRO A 49 -5.10 -3.23 15.29
C PRO A 49 -3.60 -2.89 15.25
N LEU A 50 -3.18 -2.07 14.29
CA LEU A 50 -1.80 -1.63 14.06
C LEU A 50 -1.62 -0.14 14.37
N ALA A 51 -2.60 0.50 15.00
CA ALA A 51 -2.54 1.92 15.35
C ALA A 51 -1.30 2.26 16.18
N GLY A 52 -0.49 3.20 15.68
CA GLY A 52 0.74 3.66 16.34
C GLY A 52 1.99 2.86 15.98
N GLU A 53 1.87 1.81 15.17
CA GLU A 53 3.01 1.06 14.67
C GLU A 53 3.54 1.63 13.35
N THR A 54 4.85 1.58 13.16
CA THR A 54 5.51 1.88 11.88
C THR A 54 6.05 0.59 11.27
N ILE A 55 5.61 0.23 10.08
CA ILE A 55 5.92 -1.04 9.42
C ILE A 55 6.79 -0.79 8.19
N ALA A 56 8.07 -1.18 8.27
CA ALA A 56 8.95 -1.17 7.10
C ALA A 56 8.78 -2.44 6.26
N MET A 57 8.73 -2.30 4.93
CA MET A 57 8.62 -3.43 4.00
C MET A 57 9.83 -3.54 3.06
N ALA A 58 10.42 -4.73 3.00
CA ALA A 58 11.48 -5.09 2.06
C ALA A 58 11.00 -6.25 1.18
N MET A 59 10.17 -5.93 0.20
CA MET A 59 9.47 -6.89 -0.65
C MET A 59 9.50 -6.45 -2.12
N HIS A 60 9.13 -7.36 -3.02
CA HIS A 60 8.88 -6.98 -4.41
C HIS A 60 7.68 -6.02 -4.49
N VAL A 61 7.87 -4.91 -5.21
CA VAL A 61 6.82 -3.91 -5.43
C VAL A 61 5.94 -4.40 -6.58
N GLU A 62 4.74 -4.87 -6.23
CA GLU A 62 3.74 -5.42 -7.14
C GLU A 62 2.34 -5.00 -6.70
N ALA A 63 1.31 -5.20 -7.54
CA ALA A 63 -0.08 -4.88 -7.22
C ALA A 63 -0.59 -5.57 -5.93
N LYS A 64 -0.20 -6.84 -5.70
CA LYS A 64 -0.55 -7.56 -4.47
C LYS A 64 0.10 -6.95 -3.22
N THR A 65 1.34 -6.47 -3.34
CA THR A 65 2.03 -5.80 -2.24
C THR A 65 1.38 -4.45 -1.95
N ALA A 66 0.92 -3.72 -2.98
CA ALA A 66 0.17 -2.48 -2.79
C ALA A 66 -1.16 -2.72 -2.05
N ASN A 67 -1.92 -3.78 -2.40
CA ASN A 67 -3.14 -4.14 -1.67
C ASN A 67 -2.87 -4.54 -0.21
N LEU A 68 -1.73 -5.20 0.05
CA LEU A 68 -1.29 -5.51 1.41
C LEU A 68 -0.95 -4.24 2.19
N VAL A 69 -0.21 -3.30 1.57
CA VAL A 69 0.13 -2.01 2.16
C VAL A 69 -1.13 -1.22 2.52
N GLU A 70 -2.13 -1.16 1.62
CA GLU A 70 -3.40 -0.50 1.92
C GLU A 70 -4.07 -1.13 3.14
N LEU A 71 -4.19 -2.46 3.21
CA LEU A 71 -4.79 -3.11 4.38
C LEU A 71 -4.04 -2.81 5.68
N LEU A 72 -2.69 -2.79 5.66
CA LEU A 72 -1.89 -2.46 6.84
C LEU A 72 -2.12 -1.01 7.29
N ALA A 73 -2.20 -0.08 6.34
CA ALA A 73 -2.50 1.32 6.60
C ALA A 73 -3.94 1.53 7.11
N ASP A 74 -4.91 0.81 6.55
CA ASP A 74 -6.30 0.79 7.02
C ASP A 74 -6.39 0.26 8.46
N GLY A 75 -5.55 -0.72 8.79
CA GLY A 75 -5.31 -1.20 10.14
C GLY A 75 -4.63 -0.21 11.09
N GLY A 76 -4.31 1.01 10.64
CA GLY A 76 -3.77 2.10 11.46
C GLY A 76 -2.25 2.23 11.50
N ALA A 77 -1.51 1.42 10.73
CA ALA A 77 -0.05 1.51 10.65
C ALA A 77 0.42 2.68 9.78
N GLU A 78 1.58 3.24 10.11
CA GLU A 78 2.39 4.01 9.16
C GLU A 78 3.28 3.03 8.38
N VAL A 79 3.16 2.98 7.05
CA VAL A 79 3.83 2.00 6.18
C VAL A 79 4.72 2.68 5.15
#